data_AF-D7R1S3-F1
#
_entry.id   AF-D7R1S3-F1
#
_cell.length_a   1.000
_cell.length_b   1.000
_cell.length_c   1.000
_cell.angle_alpha   90.00
_cell.angle_beta   90.00
_cell.angle_gamma   90.00
#
_symmetry.space_group_name_H-M   'P 1'
#
loop_
_entity.id
_entity.type
_entity.pdbx_description
1 polymer ?
#
loop_
_entity_poly.entity_id
_entity_poly.type
_entity_poly.pdbx_seq_one_letter_code
_entity_poly.pdbx_strand_id
1 'polypeptide(L)' 'LSAFRLMTQDYWENLYQLVLRSAGSWHVLFFVVIIFLGSFYLANLILAIVAMSHDELQKKAEE' A
#
# COMPACT_ATOMS: atom_id res chain seq x y z
N LEU A 1 3.75 -0.85 -13.35
CA LEU A 1 2.33 -0.42 -13.34
C LEU A 1 1.46 -1.34 -12.47
N SER A 2 1.47 -2.66 -12.69
CA SER A 2 0.63 -3.60 -11.92
C SER A 2 0.89 -3.62 -10.41
N ALA A 3 2.16 -3.51 -9.98
CA ALA A 3 2.52 -3.41 -8.57
C ALA A 3 2.02 -2.10 -7.91
N PHE A 4 1.99 -1.01 -8.68
CA PHE A 4 1.46 0.28 -8.22
C PHE A 4 -0.06 0.22 -8.04
N ARG A 5 -0.79 -0.34 -9.01
CA ARG A 5 -2.23 -0.59 -8.89
C ARG A 5 -2.58 -1.50 -7.71
N LEU A 6 -1.72 -2.47 -7.44
CA LEU A 6 -1.87 -3.36 -6.29
C LEU A 6 -1.65 -2.63 -4.96
N MET A 7 -0.64 -1.77 -4.90
CA MET A 7 -0.36 -0.92 -3.74
C MET A 7 -1.51 0.05 -3.43
N THR A 8 -2.17 0.58 -4.46
CA THR A 8 -3.35 1.46 -4.30
C THR A 8 -4.66 0.71 -4.15
N GLN A 9 -4.63 -0.64 -4.13
CA GLN A 9 -5.81 -1.51 -4.15
C GLN A 9 -6.80 -1.18 -5.30
N ASP A 10 -6.29 -0.64 -6.41
CA ASP A 10 -7.10 -0.35 -7.60
C ASP A 10 -7.22 -1.60 -8.45
N TYR A 11 -8.45 -2.13 -8.58
CA TYR A 11 -8.77 -3.31 -9.41
C TYR A 11 -7.96 -4.57 -9.04
N TRP A 12 -7.61 -4.72 -7.76
CA TRP A 12 -6.77 -5.80 -7.25
C TRP A 12 -7.43 -7.18 -7.39
N GLU A 13 -8.75 -7.28 -7.27
CA GLU A 13 -9.51 -8.55 -7.35
C GLU A 13 -9.40 -9.22 -8.72
N ASN A 14 -9.42 -8.41 -9.80
CA ASN A 14 -9.30 -8.93 -11.16
C ASN A 14 -7.88 -9.46 -11.41
N LEU A 15 -6.87 -8.76 -10.86
CA LEU A 15 -5.48 -9.19 -10.91
C LEU A 15 -5.27 -10.47 -10.08
N TYR A 16 -5.91 -10.56 -8.92
CA TYR A 16 -5.93 -11.75 -8.08
C TYR A 16 -6.52 -12.96 -8.83
N GLN A 17 -7.67 -12.79 -9.50
CA GLN A 17 -8.25 -13.85 -10.33
C GLN A 17 -7.34 -14.26 -11.49
N LEU A 18 -6.67 -13.30 -12.14
CA LEU A 18 -5.74 -13.58 -13.23
C LEU A 18 -4.51 -14.38 -12.75
N VAL A 19 -3.96 -14.01 -11.60
CA VAL A 19 -2.83 -14.71 -10.97
C VAL A 19 -3.26 -16.12 -10.54
N LEU A 20 -4.46 -16.28 -9.97
CA LEU A 20 -4.99 -17.58 -9.58
C LEU A 20 -5.12 -18.52 -10.79
N ARG A 21 -5.57 -17.98 -11.93
CA ARG A 21 -5.77 -18.75 -13.17
C ARG A 21 -4.46 -19.16 -13.85
N SER A 22 -3.41 -18.32 -13.76
CA SER A 22 -2.12 -18.57 -14.43
C SER A 22 -1.08 -19.27 -13.56
N ALA A 23 -1.02 -18.99 -12.25
CA ALA A 23 0.08 -19.45 -11.37
C ALA A 23 -0.35 -20.51 -10.33
N GLY A 24 -1.65 -20.82 -10.26
CA GLY A 24 -2.22 -21.76 -9.30
C GLY A 24 -2.31 -21.21 -7.87
N SER A 25 -3.11 -21.87 -7.03
CA SER A 25 -3.51 -21.39 -5.68
C SER A 25 -2.34 -21.16 -4.71
N TRP A 26 -1.17 -21.72 -4.96
CA TRP A 26 0.01 -21.57 -4.09
C TRP A 26 0.57 -20.14 -4.09
N HIS A 27 0.47 -19.43 -5.22
CA HIS A 27 1.02 -18.08 -5.36
C HIS A 27 0.15 -16.99 -4.71
N VAL A 28 -1.06 -17.35 -4.26
CA VAL A 28 -1.99 -16.45 -3.54
C VAL A 28 -1.37 -15.92 -2.25
N LEU A 29 -0.72 -16.79 -1.48
CA LEU A 29 -0.13 -16.42 -0.18
C LEU A 29 0.93 -15.33 -0.33
N PHE A 30 1.80 -15.46 -1.34
CA PHE A 30 2.81 -14.44 -1.65
C PHE A 30 2.16 -13.10 -2.01
N PHE A 31 1.06 -13.16 -2.77
CA PHE A 31 0.31 -11.98 -3.19
C PHE A 31 -0.37 -11.27 -2.00
N VAL A 32 -0.99 -12.03 -1.10
CA VAL A 32 -1.65 -11.51 0.11
C VAL A 32 -0.62 -10.83 1.03
N VAL A 33 0.54 -11.44 1.22
CA VAL A 33 1.61 -10.86 2.07
C VAL A 33 2.10 -9.54 1.49
N ILE A 34 2.33 -9.46 0.17
CA ILE A 34 2.78 -8.21 -0.47
C ILE A 34 1.71 -7.11 -0.39
N ILE A 35 0.43 -7.43 -0.58
CA ILE A 35 -0.66 -6.46 -0.42
C ILE A 35 -0.70 -5.95 1.02
N PHE A 36 -0.65 -6.86 2.00
CA PHE A 36 -0.76 -6.51 3.40
C PHE A 36 0.43 -5.65 3.86
N LEU A 37 1.66 -6.06 3.57
CA LEU A 37 2.85 -5.28 3.90
C LEU A 37 2.88 -3.96 3.13
N GLY A 38 2.55 -3.98 1.83
CA GLY A 38 2.58 -2.81 0.96
C GLY A 38 1.62 -1.72 1.42
N SER A 39 0.38 -2.07 1.75
CA SER A 39 -0.61 -1.13 2.27
C SER A 39 -0.23 -0.59 3.65
N PHE A 40 0.30 -1.43 4.54
CA PHE A 40 0.75 -0.99 5.86
C PHE A 40 1.93 -0.01 5.76
N TYR A 41 2.89 -0.29 4.88
CA TYR A 41 4.01 0.61 4.61
C TYR A 41 3.56 1.95 4.06
N LEU A 42 2.63 1.96 3.11
CA LEU A 42 2.08 3.20 2.55
C LEU A 42 1.31 4.00 3.58
N ALA A 43 0.47 3.36 4.39
CA ALA A 43 -0.25 4.02 5.48
C ALA A 43 0.73 4.65 6.50
N ASN A 44 1.77 3.91 6.90
CA ASN A 44 2.79 4.42 7.81
C ASN A 44 3.61 5.56 7.20
N LEU A 45 3.90 5.52 5.89
CA LEU A 45 4.59 6.60 5.20
C LEU A 45 3.72 7.87 5.13
N ILE A 46 2.43 7.73 4.78
CA ILE A 46 1.47 8.85 4.77
C ILE A 46 1.34 9.43 6.17
N LEU A 47 1.19 8.59 7.20
CA LEU A 47 1.12 9.01 8.60
C LEU A 47 2.39 9.76 9.02
N ALA A 48 3.58 9.26 8.66
CA ALA A 48 4.84 9.93 8.96
C ALA A 48 4.91 11.31 8.28
N ILE A 49 4.51 11.41 7.01
CA ILE A 49 4.47 12.68 6.27
C ILE A 49 3.49 13.67 6.92
N VAL A 50 2.29 13.21 7.27
CA VAL A 50 1.26 14.02 7.92
C VAL A 50 1.72 14.47 9.31
N ALA A 51 2.38 13.60 10.07
CA ALA A 51 2.94 13.96 11.38
C ALA A 51 4.03 15.02 11.23
N MET A 52 4.95 14.86 10.26
CA MET A 52 5.99 15.85 10.00
C MET A 52 5.42 17.20 9.53
N SER A 53 4.38 17.20 8.68
CA SER A 53 3.76 18.46 8.24
C SER A 53 2.98 19.15 9.36
N HIS A 54 2.30 18.40 10.23
CA HIS A 54 1.67 18.97 11.42
C HIS A 54 2.69 19.55 12.40
N ASP A 55 3.82 18.86 12.63
CA ASP A 55 4.91 19.35 13.49
C ASP A 55 5.55 20.62 12.92
N GLU A 56 5.84 20.66 11.62
CA GLU A 56 6.41 21.84 10.94
C GLU A 56 5.44 23.04 10.97
N LEU A 57 4.14 22.79 10.79
CA LEU A 57 3.11 23.83 10.86
C LEU A 57 2.95 24.38 12.29
N GLN A 58 2.96 23.51 13.31
CA GLN A 58 2.85 23.95 14.69
C GLN A 58 4.09 24.74 15.13
N LYS A 59 5.28 24.29 14.72
CA LYS A 59 6.54 24.98 15.05
C LYS A 59 6.64 26.38 14.41
N LYS A 60 6.06 26.59 13.22
CA LYS A 60 5.95 27.92 12.59
C LYS A 60 4.88 28.83 13.21
N ALA A 61 3.92 28.27 13.95
CA ALA A 61 2.89 29.06 14.63
C ALA A 61 3.32 29.50 16.04
N GLU A 62 4.34 28.85 16.60
CA GLU A 62 4.95 29.20 17.90
C GLU A 62 6.14 30.19 17.77
N GLU A 63 6.66 30.42 16.56
CA GLU A 63 7.58 31.54 16.22
C GLU A 63 6.83 32.84 15.90
#